data_AF-A0A1Q7ZWD9-F1
#
_entry.id   AF-A0A1Q7ZWD9-F1
#
_cell.length_a   1.000
_cell.length_b   1.000
_cell.length_c   1.000
_cell.angle_alpha   90.00
_cell.angle_beta   90.00
_cell.angle_gamma   90.00
#
_symmetry.space_group_name_H-M   'P 1'
#
loop_
_entity.id
_entity.type
_entity.pdbx_description
1 polymer ?
#
loop_
_entity_poly.entity_id
_entity_poly.type
_entity_poly.pdbx_seq_one_letter_code
_entity_poly.pdbx_strand_id
1 'polypeptide(L)'
;MSLPICFPKDERLRKEIVGIVDALMSWPTHNLLAGDILGALAPLEQALDEAIFKLYGLSESERDLVLDLCEVNLEFLYQDSKSNAVRSVERFPSSLQGTIKNLPGDRKLERGLEGYLYAFLKMWNREIMPQGEFRWRIIRPSHLSMIAVVFTTQEMSDPLPIIDKTDEEEWDIVLKRCSNALRQEIYIIKRDERRLWTRSVAREDAEATLVQAMHLQEMMRETV
;
A
#
# COMPACT_ATOMS: atom_id res chain seq x y z
N MET A 1 21.01 20.56 9.06
CA MET A 1 20.08 19.69 9.79
C MET A 1 20.86 18.46 10.23
N SER A 2 21.01 18.22 11.53
CA SER A 2 21.66 17.01 12.05
C SER A 2 20.69 15.83 11.92
N LEU A 3 21.12 14.74 11.29
CA LEU A 3 20.36 13.48 11.35
C LEU A 3 20.22 13.06 12.83
N PRO A 4 19.01 12.72 13.31
CA PRO A 4 18.83 12.27 14.67
C PRO A 4 19.45 10.87 14.82
N ILE A 5 20.66 10.80 15.36
CA ILE A 5 21.38 9.54 15.55
C ILE A 5 20.88 8.87 16.85
N CYS A 6 20.28 7.69 16.72
CA CYS A 6 19.90 6.84 17.86
C CYS A 6 20.97 5.77 18.10
N PHE A 7 21.38 5.59 19.36
CA PHE A 7 22.27 4.50 19.76
C PHE A 7 21.48 3.36 20.41
N PRO A 8 21.73 2.09 20.04
CA PRO A 8 21.04 0.94 20.62
C PRO A 8 21.35 0.83 22.12
N LYS A 9 20.31 0.99 22.95
CA LYS A 9 20.38 0.75 24.40
C LYS A 9 20.36 -0.74 24.75
N ASP A 10 19.72 -1.55 23.90
CA ASP A 10 19.69 -3.00 24.04
C ASP A 10 20.96 -3.62 23.43
N GLU A 11 21.70 -4.38 24.23
CA GLU A 11 22.90 -5.09 23.81
C GLU A 11 22.62 -6.16 22.75
N ARG A 12 21.42 -6.77 22.75
CA ARG A 12 21.04 -7.79 21.77
C ARG A 12 20.87 -7.16 20.40
N LEU A 13 20.08 -6.09 20.31
CA LEU A 13 19.88 -5.34 19.07
C LEU A 13 21.19 -4.75 18.55
N ARG A 14 22.06 -4.26 19.45
CA ARG A 14 23.40 -3.79 19.07
C ARG A 14 24.22 -4.92 18.42
N LYS A 15 24.26 -6.12 19.01
CA LYS A 15 24.98 -7.27 18.46
C LYS A 15 24.39 -7.73 17.13
N GLU A 16 23.06 -7.71 17.00
CA GLU A 16 22.35 -8.01 15.76
C GLU A 16 22.77 -7.05 14.63
N ILE A 17 22.69 -5.74 14.87
CA ILE A 17 23.08 -4.72 13.87
C ILE A 17 24.55 -4.87 13.49
N VAL A 18 25.46 -4.99 14.46
CA VAL A 18 26.90 -5.15 14.19
C VAL A 18 27.16 -6.42 13.38
N GLY A 19 26.54 -7.55 13.74
CA GLY A 19 26.71 -8.80 13.00
C GLY A 19 26.22 -8.72 11.55
N ILE A 20 25.10 -8.03 11.30
CA ILE A 20 24.58 -7.82 9.94
C ILE A 20 25.54 -6.90 9.15
N VAL A 21 26.00 -5.80 9.74
CA VAL A 21 26.94 -4.88 9.09
C VAL A 21 28.28 -5.56 8.81
N ASP A 22 28.82 -6.35 9.74
CA ASP A 22 30.05 -7.13 9.53
C ASP A 22 29.87 -8.14 8.38
N ALA A 23 28.72 -8.80 8.30
CA ALA A 23 28.39 -9.69 7.19
C ALA A 23 28.35 -8.94 5.84
N LEU A 24 27.71 -7.76 5.79
CA LEU A 24 27.68 -6.89 4.62
C LEU A 24 29.09 -6.41 4.21
N MET A 25 29.92 -6.04 5.18
CA MET A 25 31.29 -5.54 4.95
C MET A 25 32.27 -6.64 4.55
N SER A 26 32.06 -7.87 5.02
CA SER A 26 32.87 -9.05 4.66
C SER A 26 32.54 -9.63 3.29
N TRP A 27 31.52 -9.09 2.60
CA TRP A 27 31.06 -9.62 1.33
C TRP A 27 32.08 -9.41 0.20
N PRO A 28 32.38 -10.45 -0.62
CA PRO A 28 33.40 -10.36 -1.65
C PRO A 28 33.00 -9.35 -2.74
N THR A 29 33.70 -8.22 -2.79
CA THR A 29 33.54 -7.13 -3.77
C THR A 29 33.98 -7.51 -5.19
N HIS A 30 34.54 -8.70 -5.39
CA HIS A 30 35.22 -9.08 -6.63
C HIS A 30 34.28 -9.39 -7.80
N ASN A 31 32.97 -9.57 -7.54
CA ASN A 31 31.98 -9.91 -8.56
C ASN A 31 30.82 -8.91 -8.65
N LEU A 32 30.98 -7.65 -8.24
CA LEU A 32 29.93 -6.60 -8.17
C LEU A 32 29.02 -6.41 -9.41
N LEU A 33 29.35 -7.00 -10.56
CA LEU A 33 28.63 -6.84 -11.83
C LEU A 33 27.89 -8.10 -12.33
N ALA A 34 27.88 -9.21 -11.59
CA ALA A 34 27.11 -10.40 -11.97
C ALA A 34 25.74 -10.41 -11.29
N GLY A 35 24.66 -10.44 -12.09
CA GLY A 35 23.27 -10.27 -11.65
C GLY A 35 22.74 -11.25 -10.59
N ASP A 36 23.44 -12.36 -10.33
CA ASP A 36 23.11 -13.33 -9.27
C ASP A 36 23.42 -12.82 -7.84
N ILE A 37 24.15 -11.70 -7.70
CA ILE A 37 24.69 -11.24 -6.41
C ILE A 37 23.74 -10.32 -5.65
N LEU A 38 22.87 -9.60 -6.36
CA LEU A 38 21.84 -8.74 -5.76
C LEU A 38 20.83 -9.55 -4.92
N GLY A 39 20.54 -10.79 -5.33
CA GLY A 39 19.60 -11.67 -4.62
C GLY A 39 20.10 -12.15 -3.26
N ALA A 40 21.42 -12.25 -3.06
CA ALA A 40 22.01 -12.67 -1.79
C ALA A 40 22.18 -11.51 -0.80
N LEU A 41 22.23 -10.28 -1.30
CA LEU A 41 22.36 -9.08 -0.48
C LEU A 41 21.01 -8.59 0.07
N ALA A 42 19.93 -8.75 -0.72
CA ALA A 42 18.59 -8.30 -0.35
C ALA A 42 18.10 -8.81 1.03
N PRO A 43 18.33 -10.08 1.44
CA PRO A 43 17.97 -10.53 2.78
C PRO A 43 18.75 -9.85 3.91
N LEU A 44 20.02 -9.50 3.68
CA LEU A 44 20.86 -8.82 4.67
C LEU A 44 20.48 -7.35 4.81
N GLU A 45 20.24 -6.67 3.69
CA GLU A 45 19.72 -5.28 3.68
C GLU A 45 18.36 -5.21 4.38
N GLN A 46 17.48 -6.16 4.10
CA GLN A 46 16.18 -6.23 4.75
C GLN A 46 16.27 -6.51 6.25
N ALA A 47 17.17 -7.42 6.67
CA ALA A 47 17.41 -7.67 8.08
C ALA A 47 17.97 -6.42 8.78
N LEU A 48 18.82 -5.65 8.09
CA LEU A 48 19.32 -4.37 8.59
C LEU A 48 18.17 -3.37 8.75
N ASP A 49 17.33 -3.18 7.74
CA ASP A 49 16.17 -2.28 7.80
C ASP A 49 15.24 -2.66 8.96
N GLU A 50 14.93 -3.94 9.12
CA GLU A 50 14.11 -4.44 10.24
C GLU A 50 14.75 -4.13 11.60
N ALA A 51 16.07 -4.28 11.74
CA ALA A 51 16.80 -3.95 12.95
C ALA A 51 16.84 -2.44 13.23
N ILE A 52 16.99 -1.61 12.19
CA ILE A 52 16.95 -0.15 12.30
C ILE A 52 15.53 0.32 12.67
N PHE A 53 14.48 -0.23 12.07
CA PHE A 53 13.10 0.10 12.45
C PHE A 53 12.81 -0.25 13.91
N LYS A 54 13.33 -1.37 14.43
CA LYS A 54 13.26 -1.71 15.85
C LYS A 54 14.02 -0.70 16.72
N LEU A 55 15.20 -0.26 16.28
CA LEU A 55 16.04 0.71 17.00
C LEU A 55 15.34 2.07 17.17
N TYR A 56 14.67 2.54 16.12
CA TYR A 56 13.92 3.79 16.14
C TYR A 56 12.50 3.62 16.71
N GLY A 57 12.07 2.39 17.01
CA GLY A 57 10.75 2.12 17.56
C GLY A 57 9.60 2.42 16.60
N LEU A 58 9.85 2.34 15.29
CA LEU A 58 8.86 2.73 14.27
C LEU A 58 7.69 1.76 14.24
N SER A 59 6.48 2.33 14.25
CA SER A 59 5.21 1.65 13.99
C SER A 59 5.12 1.20 12.52
N GLU A 60 4.13 0.35 12.21
CA GLU A 60 3.94 -0.15 10.84
C GLU A 60 3.63 0.97 9.85
N SER A 61 2.84 1.98 10.23
CA SER A 61 2.56 3.15 9.39
C SER A 61 3.80 4.00 9.14
N GLU A 62 4.63 4.22 10.17
CA GLU A 62 5.89 4.96 10.04
C GLU A 62 6.92 4.23 9.17
N ARG A 63 7.01 2.90 9.31
CA ARG A 63 7.84 2.08 8.41
C ARG A 63 7.37 2.22 6.97
N ASP A 64 6.06 2.20 6.75
CA ASP A 64 5.50 2.34 5.41
C ASP A 64 5.82 3.73 4.81
N LEU A 65 5.80 4.80 5.60
CA LEU A 65 6.25 6.13 5.17
C LEU A 65 7.73 6.15 4.78
N VAL A 66 8.61 5.56 5.60
CA VAL A 66 10.06 5.55 5.33
C VAL A 66 10.38 4.74 4.07
N LEU A 67 9.78 3.55 3.93
CA LEU A 67 10.02 2.71 2.77
C LEU A 67 9.48 3.36 1.50
N ASP A 68 8.29 3.95 1.54
CA ASP A 68 7.73 4.63 0.36
C ASP A 68 8.54 5.90 0.00
N LEU A 69 9.09 6.60 1.00
CA LEU A 69 10.05 7.69 0.77
C LEU A 69 11.27 7.20 0.00
N CYS A 70 11.86 6.08 0.42
CA CYS A 70 13.07 5.52 -0.19
C CYS A 70 12.81 4.91 -1.58
N GLU A 71 11.78 4.09 -1.72
CA GLU A 71 11.49 3.31 -2.92
C GLU A 71 10.90 4.16 -4.05
N VAL A 72 10.11 5.18 -3.72
CA VAL A 72 9.31 5.92 -4.69
C VAL A 72 9.71 7.38 -4.74
N ASN A 73 9.67 8.08 -3.61
CA ASN A 73 9.80 9.54 -3.62
C ASN A 73 11.23 10.01 -3.89
N LEU A 74 12.23 9.40 -3.27
CA LEU A 74 13.64 9.74 -3.53
C LEU A 74 14.03 9.36 -4.96
N GLU A 75 13.63 8.18 -5.43
CA GLU A 75 13.89 7.78 -6.82
C GLU A 75 13.26 8.77 -7.81
N PHE A 76 12.01 9.18 -7.58
CA PHE A 76 11.33 10.20 -8.39
C PHE A 76 12.03 11.56 -8.31
N LEU A 77 12.47 12.00 -7.13
CA LEU A 77 13.18 13.27 -6.97
C LEU A 77 14.47 13.32 -7.80
N TYR A 78 15.20 12.20 -7.87
CA TYR A 78 16.47 12.14 -8.60
C TYR A 78 16.32 11.80 -10.09
N GLN A 79 15.31 11.01 -10.47
CA GLN A 79 15.18 10.48 -11.83
C GLN A 79 13.94 11.00 -12.60
N ASP A 80 13.06 11.75 -11.93
CA ASP A 80 11.85 12.38 -12.47
C ASP A 80 11.04 11.40 -13.35
N SER A 81 10.77 11.75 -14.62
CA SER A 81 10.03 10.94 -15.58
C SER A 81 10.66 9.59 -15.94
N LYS A 82 11.90 9.31 -15.53
CA LYS A 82 12.57 8.01 -15.74
C LYS A 82 12.39 7.05 -14.55
N SER A 83 11.94 7.56 -13.40
CA SER A 83 11.73 6.75 -12.19
C SER A 83 10.66 5.68 -12.40
N ASN A 84 10.75 4.60 -11.63
CA ASN A 84 9.70 3.62 -11.54
C ASN A 84 8.39 4.20 -10.95
N ALA A 85 8.45 5.31 -10.23
CA ALA A 85 7.32 6.01 -9.63
C ALA A 85 6.23 6.44 -10.63
N VAL A 86 6.61 6.80 -11.86
CA VAL A 86 5.67 7.22 -12.94
C VAL A 86 5.24 6.07 -13.84
N ARG A 87 5.81 4.87 -13.67
CA ARG A 87 5.43 3.71 -14.48
C ARG A 87 4.03 3.24 -14.10
N SER A 88 3.37 2.61 -15.06
CA SER A 88 2.12 1.89 -14.82
C SER A 88 2.25 0.90 -13.67
N VAL A 89 1.18 0.81 -12.89
CA VAL A 89 1.07 -0.14 -11.79
C VAL A 89 1.01 -1.55 -12.37
N GLU A 90 1.72 -2.47 -11.75
CA GLU A 90 1.65 -3.88 -12.17
C GLU A 90 0.22 -4.42 -12.02
N ARG A 91 -0.15 -5.35 -12.89
CA ARG A 91 -1.48 -5.99 -12.88
C ARG A 91 -1.60 -7.05 -11.79
N PHE A 92 -1.30 -6.65 -10.57
CA PHE A 92 -1.49 -7.42 -9.34
C PHE A 92 -2.41 -6.64 -8.39
N PRO A 93 -3.32 -7.32 -7.66
CA PRO A 93 -3.61 -8.76 -7.74
C PRO A 93 -4.19 -9.18 -9.11
N SER A 94 -4.03 -10.45 -9.48
CA SER A 94 -4.59 -10.99 -10.75
C SER A 94 -6.12 -11.06 -10.71
N SER A 95 -6.69 -11.17 -9.51
CA SER A 95 -8.13 -11.07 -9.30
C SER A 95 -8.58 -9.62 -9.42
N LEU A 96 -9.68 -9.41 -10.13
CA LEU A 96 -10.30 -8.08 -10.28
C LEU A 96 -11.09 -7.65 -9.05
N GLN A 97 -11.48 -8.61 -8.22
CA GLN A 97 -12.20 -8.36 -6.97
C GLN A 97 -11.73 -9.31 -5.87
N GLY A 98 -11.97 -8.93 -4.62
CA GLY A 98 -11.68 -9.78 -3.48
C GLY A 98 -11.94 -9.08 -2.14
N THR A 99 -11.47 -9.71 -1.09
CA THR A 99 -11.44 -9.19 0.29
C THR A 99 -9.99 -9.09 0.77
N ILE A 100 -9.77 -8.68 2.02
CA ILE A 100 -8.43 -8.66 2.61
C ILE A 100 -7.77 -10.05 2.64
N LYS A 101 -8.56 -11.13 2.70
CA LYS A 101 -8.08 -12.53 2.72
C LYS A 101 -7.50 -12.97 1.38
N ASN A 102 -7.83 -12.29 0.30
CA ASN A 102 -7.32 -12.58 -1.04
C ASN A 102 -5.95 -11.91 -1.31
N LEU A 103 -5.41 -11.17 -0.34
CA LEU A 103 -4.14 -10.46 -0.45
C LEU A 103 -3.06 -11.20 0.35
N PRO A 104 -1.78 -11.12 -0.06
CA PRO A 104 -0.69 -11.84 0.61
C PRO A 104 -0.54 -11.45 2.09
N GLY A 105 -0.78 -10.17 2.42
CA GLY A 105 -0.60 -9.60 3.76
C GLY A 105 0.85 -9.46 4.21
N ASP A 106 1.78 -10.13 3.54
CA ASP A 106 3.22 -9.92 3.64
C ASP A 106 3.69 -8.89 2.61
N ARG A 107 4.21 -7.76 3.09
CA ARG A 107 4.77 -6.68 2.26
C ARG A 107 5.81 -7.18 1.25
N LYS A 108 6.56 -8.24 1.58
CA LYS A 108 7.63 -8.78 0.73
C LYS A 108 7.09 -9.46 -0.52
N LEU A 109 5.86 -9.97 -0.47
CA LEU A 109 5.22 -10.68 -1.56
C LEU A 109 4.28 -9.79 -2.36
N GLU A 110 3.96 -8.61 -1.85
CA GLU A 110 3.00 -7.68 -2.45
C GLU A 110 3.54 -7.04 -3.72
N ARG A 111 2.67 -6.98 -4.74
CA ARG A 111 2.97 -6.36 -6.02
C ARG A 111 1.82 -5.47 -6.48
N GLY A 112 2.15 -4.46 -7.28
CA GLY A 112 1.15 -3.59 -7.89
C GLY A 112 0.27 -2.91 -6.84
N LEU A 113 -1.04 -3.22 -6.85
CA LEU A 113 -2.02 -2.65 -5.93
C LEU A 113 -2.18 -3.44 -4.61
N GLU A 114 -1.54 -4.60 -4.46
CA GLU A 114 -1.81 -5.49 -3.31
C GLU A 114 -1.52 -4.81 -1.96
N GLY A 115 -0.39 -4.12 -1.85
CA GLY A 115 -0.03 -3.41 -0.62
C GLY A 115 -0.92 -2.21 -0.34
N TYR A 116 -1.33 -1.47 -1.37
CA TYR A 116 -2.31 -0.39 -1.24
C TYR A 116 -3.64 -0.91 -0.71
N LEU A 117 -4.18 -1.96 -1.37
CA LEU A 117 -5.45 -2.57 -0.97
C LEU A 117 -5.38 -3.11 0.46
N TYR A 118 -4.29 -3.79 0.81
CA TYR A 118 -4.10 -4.36 2.14
C TYR A 118 -4.11 -3.26 3.22
N ALA A 119 -3.32 -2.20 3.04
CA ALA A 119 -3.26 -1.10 3.99
C ALA A 119 -4.60 -0.37 4.14
N PHE A 120 -5.30 -0.11 3.03
CA PHE A 120 -6.62 0.53 3.04
C PHE A 120 -7.66 -0.33 3.78
N LEU A 121 -7.77 -1.60 3.40
CA LEU A 121 -8.74 -2.54 3.99
C LEU A 121 -8.44 -2.80 5.47
N LYS A 122 -7.17 -2.91 5.85
CA LYS A 122 -6.77 -3.13 7.24
C LYS A 122 -7.26 -2.00 8.14
N MET A 123 -7.21 -0.76 7.67
CA MET A 123 -7.64 0.39 8.43
C MET A 123 -9.17 0.45 8.54
N TRP A 124 -9.87 0.31 7.41
CA TRP A 124 -11.32 0.37 7.41
C TRP A 124 -12.01 -0.82 8.06
N ASN A 125 -11.51 -2.05 7.88
CA ASN A 125 -12.11 -3.23 8.51
C ASN A 125 -12.01 -3.18 10.04
N ARG A 126 -11.04 -2.45 10.61
CA ARG A 126 -10.97 -2.21 12.06
C ARG A 126 -12.22 -1.48 12.58
N GLU A 127 -12.80 -0.60 11.77
CA GLU A 127 -13.96 0.23 12.14
C GLU A 127 -15.30 -0.45 11.89
N ILE A 128 -15.35 -1.46 11.01
CA ILE A 128 -16.60 -2.14 10.60
C ILE A 128 -16.77 -3.50 11.28
N MET A 129 -15.67 -4.14 11.71
CA MET A 129 -15.74 -5.36 12.50
C MET A 129 -16.53 -5.13 13.81
N PRO A 130 -17.32 -6.10 14.27
CA PRO A 130 -17.45 -7.47 13.75
C PRO A 130 -18.56 -7.67 12.72
N GLN A 131 -19.33 -6.63 12.37
CA GLN A 131 -20.59 -6.77 11.62
C GLN A 131 -20.41 -6.85 10.10
N GLY A 132 -19.26 -6.43 9.55
CA GLY A 132 -19.01 -6.51 8.11
C GLY A 132 -17.55 -6.40 7.74
N GLU A 133 -17.26 -6.62 6.46
CA GLU A 133 -15.95 -6.42 5.86
C GLU A 133 -16.08 -5.63 4.55
N PHE A 134 -15.01 -4.94 4.16
CA PHE A 134 -14.92 -4.40 2.81
C PHE A 134 -14.47 -5.46 1.82
N ARG A 135 -15.17 -5.48 0.69
CA ARG A 135 -14.64 -6.01 -0.57
C ARG A 135 -14.10 -4.88 -1.44
N TRP A 136 -13.17 -5.23 -2.32
CA TRP A 136 -12.60 -4.33 -3.31
C TRP A 136 -12.89 -4.83 -4.74
N ARG A 137 -13.04 -3.90 -5.67
CA ARG A 137 -13.07 -4.14 -7.13
C ARG A 137 -12.14 -3.14 -7.81
N ILE A 138 -11.21 -3.62 -8.62
CA ILE A 138 -10.29 -2.78 -9.41
C ILE A 138 -10.84 -2.66 -10.82
N ILE A 139 -11.01 -1.44 -11.33
CA ILE A 139 -11.47 -1.14 -12.69
C ILE A 139 -10.33 -0.44 -13.43
N ARG A 140 -9.92 -1.00 -14.58
CA ARG A 140 -8.83 -0.47 -15.41
C ARG A 140 -9.30 -0.29 -16.86
N PRO A 141 -9.92 0.85 -17.22
CA PRO A 141 -10.33 1.11 -18.58
C PRO A 141 -9.12 1.10 -19.53
N SER A 142 -9.22 0.35 -20.64
CA SER A 142 -8.09 0.13 -21.55
C SER A 142 -7.58 1.39 -22.26
N HIS A 143 -8.41 2.42 -22.39
CA HIS A 143 -8.13 3.66 -23.10
C HIS A 143 -7.65 4.82 -22.22
N LEU A 144 -7.64 4.68 -20.90
CA LEU A 144 -7.28 5.75 -19.96
C LEU A 144 -6.14 5.30 -19.05
N SER A 145 -5.21 6.22 -18.75
CA SER A 145 -4.17 6.02 -17.75
C SER A 145 -4.68 6.26 -16.32
N MET A 146 -5.87 5.73 -16.02
CA MET A 146 -6.56 5.90 -14.75
C MET A 146 -6.97 4.54 -14.20
N ILE A 147 -6.93 4.39 -12.89
CA ILE A 147 -7.40 3.22 -12.17
C ILE A 147 -8.46 3.70 -11.17
N ALA A 148 -9.59 2.99 -11.12
CA ALA A 148 -10.58 3.12 -10.06
C ALA A 148 -10.54 1.88 -9.17
N VAL A 149 -10.53 2.09 -7.87
CA VAL A 149 -10.75 1.04 -6.88
C VAL A 149 -12.03 1.38 -6.13
N VAL A 150 -12.99 0.45 -6.16
CA VAL A 150 -14.28 0.57 -5.49
C VAL A 150 -14.26 -0.31 -4.26
N PHE A 151 -14.54 0.27 -3.10
CA PHE A 151 -14.72 -0.44 -1.85
C PHE A 151 -16.20 -0.44 -1.46
N THR A 152 -16.75 -1.64 -1.27
CA THR A 152 -18.16 -1.84 -0.91
C THR A 152 -18.23 -2.68 0.36
N THR A 153 -19.08 -2.28 1.30
CA THR A 153 -19.33 -3.05 2.53
C THR A 153 -20.14 -4.32 2.21
N GLN A 154 -19.77 -5.45 2.81
CA GLN A 154 -20.54 -6.70 2.76
C GLN A 154 -20.57 -7.39 4.13
N GLU A 155 -21.54 -8.27 4.33
CA GLU A 155 -21.57 -9.14 5.52
C GLU A 155 -20.41 -10.13 5.47
N MET A 156 -19.96 -10.57 6.65
CA MET A 156 -18.86 -11.52 6.75
C MET A 156 -19.21 -12.86 6.09
N SER A 157 -18.36 -13.31 5.15
CA SER A 157 -18.50 -14.57 4.41
C SER A 157 -19.53 -14.59 3.27
N ASP A 158 -20.08 -13.44 2.89
CA ASP A 158 -20.89 -13.36 1.69
C ASP A 158 -20.09 -13.70 0.43
N PRO A 159 -20.69 -14.40 -0.56
CA PRO A 159 -20.02 -14.69 -1.81
C PRO A 159 -19.76 -13.40 -2.59
N LEU A 160 -18.61 -13.33 -3.24
CA LEU A 160 -18.29 -12.21 -4.12
C LEU A 160 -19.29 -12.14 -5.28
N PRO A 161 -19.76 -10.95 -5.66
CA PRO A 161 -20.72 -10.79 -6.76
C PRO A 161 -20.12 -11.25 -8.09
N ILE A 162 -20.95 -11.71 -9.01
CA ILE A 162 -20.49 -12.08 -10.36
C ILE A 162 -20.12 -10.80 -11.12
N ILE A 163 -18.94 -10.78 -11.73
CA ILE A 163 -18.55 -9.71 -12.65
C ILE A 163 -19.14 -10.05 -14.02
N ASP A 164 -20.20 -9.35 -14.41
CA ASP A 164 -20.91 -9.53 -15.68
C ASP A 164 -20.62 -8.42 -16.70
N LYS A 165 -20.05 -7.29 -16.25
CA LYS A 165 -19.76 -6.10 -17.05
C LYS A 165 -18.29 -5.91 -17.35
N THR A 166 -18.01 -5.25 -18.47
CA THR A 166 -16.66 -4.85 -18.85
C THR A 166 -16.15 -3.70 -17.97
N ASP A 167 -14.83 -3.54 -17.90
CA ASP A 167 -14.22 -2.43 -17.14
C ASP A 167 -14.61 -1.07 -17.72
N GLU A 168 -14.87 -0.97 -19.03
CA GLU A 168 -15.39 0.23 -19.69
C GLU A 168 -16.80 0.59 -19.23
N GLU A 169 -17.71 -0.39 -19.18
CA GLU A 169 -19.08 -0.18 -18.71
C GLU A 169 -19.11 0.16 -17.21
N GLU A 170 -18.28 -0.51 -16.40
CA GLU A 170 -18.15 -0.23 -14.98
C GLU A 170 -17.53 1.15 -14.73
N TRP A 171 -16.58 1.59 -15.54
CA TRP A 171 -16.00 2.93 -15.44
C TRP A 171 -17.06 4.03 -15.61
N ASP A 172 -17.91 3.92 -16.62
CA ASP A 172 -19.00 4.86 -16.85
C ASP A 172 -20.02 4.86 -15.69
N ILE A 173 -20.26 3.70 -15.09
CA ILE A 173 -21.12 3.57 -13.90
C ILE A 173 -20.45 4.26 -12.71
N VAL A 174 -19.16 4.04 -12.47
CA VAL A 174 -18.42 4.67 -11.38
C VAL A 174 -18.46 6.19 -11.50
N LEU A 175 -18.21 6.75 -12.70
CA LEU A 175 -18.28 8.20 -12.91
C LEU A 175 -19.69 8.76 -12.65
N LYS A 176 -20.73 8.07 -13.11
CA LYS A 176 -22.13 8.44 -12.83
C LYS A 176 -22.48 8.32 -11.35
N ARG A 177 -21.90 7.37 -10.62
CA ARG A 177 -22.12 7.23 -9.17
C ARG A 177 -21.36 8.27 -8.36
N CYS A 178 -20.15 8.62 -8.77
CA CYS A 178 -19.39 9.73 -8.20
C CYS A 178 -20.15 11.05 -8.33
N SER A 179 -20.81 11.30 -9.48
CA SER A 179 -21.65 12.49 -9.64
C SER A 179 -22.90 12.47 -8.75
N ASN A 180 -23.34 11.28 -8.32
CA ASN A 180 -24.57 11.08 -7.56
C ASN A 180 -24.36 10.90 -6.04
N ALA A 181 -23.13 11.13 -5.54
CA ALA A 181 -22.78 11.23 -4.12
C ALA A 181 -23.42 10.14 -3.21
N LEU A 182 -23.32 8.88 -3.61
CA LEU A 182 -23.93 7.76 -2.86
C LEU A 182 -23.13 7.38 -1.61
N ARG A 183 -23.86 7.21 -0.50
CA ARG A 183 -23.38 7.08 0.88
C ARG A 183 -22.80 5.70 1.26
N GLN A 184 -22.73 4.74 0.35
CA GLN A 184 -22.47 3.31 0.68
C GLN A 184 -21.20 2.72 0.07
N GLU A 185 -20.57 3.42 -0.87
CA GLU A 185 -19.38 2.93 -1.57
C GLU A 185 -18.28 3.99 -1.52
N ILE A 186 -17.04 3.54 -1.37
CA ILE A 186 -15.87 4.42 -1.43
C ILE A 186 -15.20 4.21 -2.79
N TYR A 187 -15.02 5.30 -3.52
CA TYR A 187 -14.33 5.29 -4.82
C TYR A 187 -12.99 6.00 -4.68
N ILE A 188 -11.91 5.28 -4.97
CA ILE A 188 -10.59 5.86 -5.11
C ILE A 188 -10.21 5.84 -6.59
N ILE A 189 -10.10 7.03 -7.19
CA ILE A 189 -9.80 7.19 -8.61
C ILE A 189 -8.49 7.98 -8.73
N LYS A 190 -7.45 7.34 -9.27
CA LYS A 190 -6.10 7.95 -9.43
C LYS A 190 -5.49 7.55 -10.76
N ARG A 191 -4.42 8.24 -11.16
CA ARG A 191 -3.65 7.86 -12.34
C ARG A 191 -3.01 6.49 -12.15
N ASP A 192 -2.81 5.78 -13.25
CA ASP A 192 -2.05 4.52 -13.31
C ASP A 192 -0.55 4.80 -13.15
N GLU A 193 -0.14 5.23 -11.95
CA GLU A 193 1.24 5.59 -11.62
C GLU A 193 1.59 5.04 -10.24
N ARG A 194 2.65 4.24 -10.14
CA ARG A 194 3.03 3.53 -8.90
C ARG A 194 3.05 4.40 -7.65
N ARG A 195 3.53 5.65 -7.74
CA ARG A 195 3.61 6.54 -6.58
C ARG A 195 2.28 6.91 -5.94
N LEU A 196 1.17 6.74 -6.66
CA LEU A 196 -0.16 7.07 -6.17
C LEU A 196 -0.85 5.89 -5.48
N TRP A 197 -0.20 4.72 -5.47
CA TRP A 197 -0.77 3.46 -5.01
C TRP A 197 0.18 2.75 -4.03
N THR A 198 0.79 3.49 -3.11
CA THR A 198 1.66 2.93 -2.06
C THR A 198 0.89 2.70 -0.76
N ARG A 199 1.51 2.01 0.20
CA ARG A 199 0.91 1.71 1.52
C ARG A 199 0.69 2.95 2.36
N SER A 200 1.60 3.94 2.31
CA SER A 200 1.41 5.22 3.00
C SER A 200 0.24 6.01 2.40
N VAL A 201 0.19 6.12 1.08
CA VAL A 201 -0.92 6.79 0.37
C VAL A 201 -2.26 6.12 0.67
N ALA A 202 -2.30 4.78 0.74
CA ALA A 202 -3.50 4.05 1.12
C ALA A 202 -4.03 4.42 2.51
N ARG A 203 -3.13 4.69 3.47
CA ARG A 203 -3.52 5.13 4.81
C ARG A 203 -4.04 6.56 4.78
N GLU A 204 -3.37 7.45 4.06
CA GLU A 204 -3.86 8.83 3.88
C GLU A 204 -5.27 8.86 3.27
N ASP A 205 -5.51 8.04 2.23
CA ASP A 205 -6.84 7.94 1.62
C ASP A 205 -7.88 7.34 2.57
N ALA A 206 -7.49 6.30 3.31
CA ALA A 206 -8.39 5.68 4.28
C ALA A 206 -8.71 6.64 5.43
N GLU A 207 -7.77 7.48 5.88
CA GLU A 207 -7.99 8.50 6.92
C GLU A 207 -8.93 9.58 6.40
N ALA A 208 -8.67 10.10 5.19
CA ALA A 208 -9.52 11.10 4.55
C ALA A 208 -10.96 10.60 4.37
N THR A 209 -11.12 9.35 3.94
CA THR A 209 -12.45 8.75 3.74
C THR A 209 -13.16 8.42 5.05
N LEU A 210 -12.43 8.03 6.10
CA LEU A 210 -13.00 7.86 7.45
C LEU A 210 -13.52 9.19 8.00
N VAL A 211 -12.75 10.27 7.91
CA VAL A 211 -13.17 11.61 8.35
C VAL A 211 -14.42 12.05 7.59
N GLN A 212 -14.47 11.81 6.28
CA GLN A 212 -15.65 12.12 5.48
C GLN A 212 -16.88 11.30 5.93
N ALA A 213 -16.71 10.01 6.23
CA ALA A 213 -17.79 9.18 6.73
C ALA A 213 -18.31 9.65 8.10
N MET A 214 -17.42 10.08 9.00
CA MET A 214 -17.80 10.66 10.29
C MET A 214 -18.66 11.92 10.11
N HIS A 215 -18.23 12.86 9.26
CA HIS A 215 -19.01 14.07 8.98
C HIS A 215 -20.39 13.73 8.37
N LEU A 216 -20.46 12.74 7.47
CA LEU A 216 -21.74 12.30 6.89
C LEU A 216 -22.67 11.71 7.95
N GLN A 217 -22.14 10.95 8.92
CA GLN A 217 -22.93 10.43 10.04
C GLN A 217 -23.45 11.53 10.95
N GLU A 218 -22.63 12.55 11.25
CA GLU A 218 -23.04 13.71 12.05
C GLU A 218 -24.16 14.50 11.36
N MET A 219 -23.99 14.84 10.08
CA MET A 219 -25.04 15.50 9.30
C MET A 219 -26.35 14.70 9.28
N MET A 220 -26.26 13.37 9.18
CA MET A 220 -27.45 12.50 9.23
C MET A 220 -28.12 12.49 10.60
N ARG A 221 -27.37 12.63 11.70
CA ARG A 221 -27.91 12.72 13.07
C ARG A 221 -28.56 14.07 13.35
N GLU A 222 -28.08 15.14 12.74
CA GLU A 222 -28.65 16.50 12.90
C GLU A 222 -29.92 16.74 12.08
N THR A 223 -30.18 15.91 11.06
CA THR A 223 -31.36 16.03 10.19
C THR A 223 -32.56 15.20 10.69
N VAL A 224 -32.40 14.45 11.78
CA VAL A 224 -33.44 13.60 12.41
C VAL A 224 -33.86 14.21 13.74
#